data_AF-A0A482RDV6-F1
#
_entry.id   AF-A0A482RDV6-F1
#
_cell.length_a   1.000
_cell.length_b   1.000
_cell.length_c   1.000
_cell.angle_alpha   90.00
_cell.angle_beta   90.00
_cell.angle_gamma   90.00
#
_symmetry.space_group_name_H-M   'P 1'
#
loop_
_entity.id
_entity.type
_entity.pdbx_description
1 polymer ?
#
loop_
_entity_poly.entity_id
_entity_poly.type
_entity_poly.pdbx_seq_one_letter_code
_entity_poly.pdbx_strand_id
1 'polypeptide(L)'
;MESWVRVPPRARVRVSVCTGRSVHTHVYLCRPALLCAASLRHNACSWIVGHADLIKSIAVTNSWIQFSVSTPAQAAVAKALDVADRPYEGYPSYYAWLRAEYTRKRDILAKGLRSAGLKPVVPEGGFFIIADTRDVDVPRTFLDTPTPASGPIMRRDWATCRYLTMDVGVACIPPSAFFQEKDKELAKYMARFAFCKEDASLHEACTRLAKLKGAANKPSA
;
A
#
# COMPACT_ATOMS: atom_id res chain seq x y z
N MET A 1 -3.61 35.64 11.45
CA MET A 1 -3.61 36.26 10.10
C MET A 1 -4.00 35.17 9.11
N GLU A 2 -5.29 35.09 8.78
CA GLU A 2 -5.90 34.03 7.97
C GLU A 2 -5.60 34.29 6.49
N SER A 3 -5.02 33.31 5.77
CA SER A 3 -4.81 33.43 4.32
C SER A 3 -5.79 32.51 3.58
N TRP A 4 -6.54 33.11 2.66
CA TRP A 4 -7.52 32.42 1.81
C TRP A 4 -6.88 32.11 0.46
N VAL A 5 -6.84 30.84 0.06
CA VAL A 5 -6.54 30.48 -1.33
C VAL A 5 -7.82 30.71 -2.13
N ARG A 6 -7.84 31.76 -2.98
CA ARG A 6 -8.95 32.02 -3.92
C ARG A 6 -8.89 30.98 -5.03
N VAL A 7 -9.81 30.01 -4.98
CA VAL A 7 -10.14 29.11 -6.09
C VAL A 7 -11.36 29.72 -6.84
N PRO A 8 -11.45 29.65 -8.18
CA PRO A 8 -12.57 30.23 -8.96
C PRO A 8 -13.94 29.73 -8.49
N PRO A 9 -15.03 30.44 -8.82
CA PRO A 9 -16.25 30.48 -8.03
C PRO A 9 -17.05 29.18 -8.16
N ARG A 10 -16.73 28.19 -7.31
CA ARG A 10 -17.69 27.17 -6.83
C ARG A 10 -17.25 26.33 -5.62
N ALA A 11 -16.05 26.52 -5.05
CA ALA A 11 -15.75 25.97 -3.72
C ALA A 11 -14.60 26.74 -3.04
N ARG A 12 -14.84 27.26 -1.84
CA ARG A 12 -13.75 27.72 -0.95
C ARG A 12 -13.12 26.48 -0.32
N VAL A 13 -11.92 26.12 -0.76
CA VAL A 13 -11.17 24.99 -0.20
C VAL A 13 -10.28 25.50 0.94
N ARG A 14 -10.40 24.91 2.14
CA ARG A 14 -9.53 25.23 3.28
C ARG A 14 -8.43 24.17 3.36
N VAL A 15 -7.19 24.58 3.11
CA VAL A 15 -6.01 23.77 3.42
C VAL A 15 -5.53 24.21 4.80
N SER A 16 -5.57 23.30 5.78
CA SER A 16 -5.04 23.57 7.12
C SER A 16 -3.62 23.01 7.20
N VAL A 17 -2.63 23.87 6.99
CA VAL A 17 -1.22 23.59 7.30
C VAL A 17 -0.82 24.57 8.40
N CYS A 18 -0.50 24.05 9.59
CA CYS A 18 -0.04 24.86 10.72
C CYS A 18 1.40 25.29 10.50
N THR A 19 1.65 26.22 9.57
CA THR A 19 2.74 27.21 9.62
C THR A 19 2.52 28.28 8.54
N GLY A 20 2.80 29.55 8.86
CA GLY A 20 2.46 30.73 8.07
C GLY A 20 3.25 30.96 6.77
N ARG A 21 3.34 29.97 5.88
CA ARG A 21 3.81 30.15 4.49
C ARG A 21 2.85 29.46 3.52
N SER A 22 2.40 30.22 2.52
CA SER A 22 1.48 29.75 1.48
C SER A 22 2.18 28.72 0.58
N VAL A 23 1.62 27.51 0.48
CA VAL A 23 2.07 26.48 -0.47
C VAL A 23 0.95 26.31 -1.50
N HIS A 24 1.26 26.54 -2.78
CA HIS A 24 0.28 26.41 -3.86
C HIS A 24 0.26 24.96 -4.33
N THR A 25 -0.73 24.17 -3.90
CA THR A 25 -0.96 22.81 -4.42
C THR A 25 -2.20 22.81 -5.30
N HIS A 26 -2.04 22.42 -6.58
CA HIS A 26 -3.17 22.18 -7.48
C HIS A 26 -3.84 20.85 -7.12
N VAL A 27 -5.04 20.91 -6.54
CA VAL A 27 -5.83 19.72 -6.18
C VAL A 27 -7.13 19.72 -6.98
N TYR A 28 -7.28 18.75 -7.89
CA TYR A 28 -8.55 18.48 -8.57
C TYR A 28 -9.45 17.66 -7.63
N LEU A 29 -10.59 18.22 -7.23
CA LEU A 29 -11.52 17.64 -6.25
C LEU A 29 -12.76 17.06 -6.92
N CYS A 30 -13.07 15.79 -6.60
CA CYS A 30 -14.39 15.20 -6.79
C CYS A 30 -14.77 14.42 -5.49
N ARG A 31 -15.74 14.94 -4.72
CA ARG A 31 -16.40 14.37 -3.51
C ARG A 31 -15.64 14.41 -2.15
N PRO A 32 -16.36 14.43 -1.00
CA PRO A 32 -16.44 15.59 -0.11
C PRO A 32 -15.21 15.87 0.79
N ALA A 33 -14.29 14.92 0.89
CA ALA A 33 -13.00 15.09 1.55
C ALA A 33 -11.98 14.10 0.96
N LEU A 34 -10.79 14.61 0.63
CA LEU A 34 -9.64 13.85 0.17
C LEU A 34 -8.60 13.82 1.30
N LEU A 35 -8.30 12.63 1.81
CA LEU A 35 -7.18 12.40 2.73
C LEU A 35 -5.93 12.10 1.91
N CYS A 36 -4.83 12.82 2.18
CA CYS A 36 -3.55 12.58 1.54
C CYS A 36 -2.45 12.40 2.60
N ALA A 37 -1.64 11.35 2.44
CA ALA A 37 -0.51 11.08 3.33
C ALA A 37 0.80 11.12 2.53
N ALA A 38 1.73 12.00 2.92
CA ALA A 38 3.10 11.95 2.44
C ALA A 38 3.95 11.20 3.46
N SER A 39 4.26 9.93 3.16
CA SER A 39 5.20 9.15 3.97
C SER A 39 6.58 9.20 3.32
N LEU A 40 7.41 10.15 3.75
CA LEU A 40 8.85 10.09 3.54
C LEU A 40 9.46 9.40 4.73
N ARG A 41 9.63 8.07 4.62
CA ARG A 41 10.37 7.04 5.38
C ARG A 41 10.65 7.19 6.90
N HIS A 42 10.65 8.39 7.51
CA HIS A 42 10.87 8.66 8.93
C HIS A 42 10.13 9.91 9.48
N ASN A 43 9.24 10.57 8.73
CA ASN A 43 8.41 11.68 9.25
C ASN A 43 6.98 11.63 8.66
N ALA A 44 6.00 11.31 9.49
CA ALA A 44 4.58 11.25 9.10
C ALA A 44 3.96 12.65 9.03
N CYS A 45 4.11 13.32 7.89
CA CYS A 45 3.36 14.55 7.60
C CYS A 45 2.21 14.22 6.65
N SER A 46 0.98 14.44 7.09
CA SER A 46 -0.23 14.21 6.29
C SER A 46 -1.08 15.47 6.28
N TRP A 47 -1.97 15.57 5.29
CA TRP A 47 -2.91 16.68 5.19
C TRP A 47 -4.28 16.19 4.72
N ILE A 48 -5.30 16.95 5.08
CA ILE A 48 -6.69 16.68 4.70
C ILE A 48 -7.17 17.88 3.90
N VAL A 49 -7.78 17.62 2.74
CA VAL A 49 -8.39 18.64 1.89
C VAL A 49 -9.87 18.33 1.78
N GLY A 50 -10.74 19.29 2.08
CA GLY A 50 -12.17 19.07 2.06
C GLY A 50 -12.98 20.34 2.24
N HIS A 51 -14.31 20.20 2.28
CA HIS A 51 -15.21 21.32 2.53
C HIS A 51 -14.94 21.96 3.89
N ALA A 52 -15.03 23.29 3.98
CA ALA A 52 -14.68 24.04 5.19
C ALA A 52 -15.43 23.54 6.44
N ASP A 53 -16.70 23.19 6.31
CA ASP A 53 -17.53 22.68 7.41
C ASP A 53 -17.04 21.34 7.95
N LEU A 54 -16.49 20.48 7.10
CA LEU A 54 -15.91 19.19 7.50
C LEU A 54 -14.54 19.39 8.16
N ILE A 55 -13.70 20.25 7.57
CA ILE A 55 -12.35 20.53 8.06
C ILE A 55 -12.37 21.20 9.44
N LYS A 56 -13.37 22.04 9.74
CA LYS A 56 -13.47 22.74 11.02
C LYS A 56 -13.50 21.76 12.20
N SER A 57 -14.37 20.76 12.15
CA SER A 57 -14.49 19.76 13.21
C SER A 57 -13.21 18.93 13.35
N ILE A 58 -12.62 18.51 12.22
CA ILE A 58 -11.37 17.74 12.20
C ILE A 58 -10.20 18.53 12.81
N ALA A 59 -10.08 19.83 12.47
CA ALA A 59 -9.02 20.69 12.98
C ALA A 59 -9.11 20.85 14.51
N VAL A 60 -10.33 21.00 15.06
CA VAL A 60 -10.56 21.04 16.51
C VAL A 60 -10.18 19.71 17.14
N THR A 61 -10.63 18.58 16.59
CA THR A 61 -10.25 17.26 17.12
C THR A 61 -8.73 17.05 17.10
N ASN A 62 -8.05 17.47 16.03
CA ASN A 62 -6.60 17.35 15.91
C ASN A 62 -5.86 18.17 16.98
N SER A 63 -6.39 19.34 17.38
CA SER A 63 -5.78 20.12 18.46
C SER A 63 -5.83 19.44 19.82
N TRP A 64 -6.84 18.57 20.05
CA TRP A 64 -6.96 17.79 21.28
C TRP A 64 -6.15 16.49 21.27
N ILE A 65 -6.00 15.85 20.10
CA ILE A 65 -5.26 14.58 19.98
C ILE A 65 -3.76 14.82 19.92
N GLN A 66 -3.31 15.69 19.01
CA GLN A 66 -1.89 15.85 18.70
C GLN A 66 -1.40 17.29 18.89
N PHE A 67 -2.30 18.27 18.91
CA PHE A 67 -2.01 19.71 19.02
C PHE A 67 -1.23 20.29 17.83
N SER A 68 0.00 19.81 17.61
CA SER A 68 0.88 20.24 16.52
C SER A 68 1.65 19.07 15.93
N VAL A 69 2.10 19.22 14.67
CA VAL A 69 2.94 18.22 13.99
C VAL A 69 4.35 18.77 13.77
N SER A 70 5.32 17.90 13.50
CA SER A 70 6.74 18.28 13.33
C SER A 70 6.94 19.42 12.32
N THR A 71 7.32 20.60 12.79
CA THR A 71 7.58 21.78 11.96
C THR A 71 8.67 21.54 10.91
N PRO A 72 9.83 20.91 11.23
CA PRO A 72 10.82 20.57 10.21
C PRO A 72 10.28 19.65 9.12
N ALA A 73 9.44 18.68 9.48
CA ALA A 73 8.81 17.78 8.51
C ALA A 73 7.83 18.51 7.59
N GLN A 74 7.01 19.41 8.13
CA GLN A 74 6.10 20.24 7.33
C GLN A 74 6.87 21.10 6.31
N ALA A 75 7.95 21.76 6.75
CA ALA A 75 8.79 22.58 5.88
C ALA A 75 9.47 21.75 4.78
N ALA A 76 9.97 20.56 5.14
CA ALA A 76 10.58 19.64 4.19
C ALA A 76 9.57 19.17 3.13
N VAL A 77 8.36 18.78 3.54
CA VAL A 77 7.31 18.33 2.61
C VAL A 77 6.85 19.46 1.70
N ALA A 78 6.63 20.67 2.23
CA ALA A 78 6.27 21.82 1.42
C ALA A 78 7.28 22.06 0.28
N LYS A 79 8.58 22.01 0.59
CA LYS A 79 9.65 22.14 -0.41
C LYS A 79 9.73 20.93 -1.35
N ALA A 80 9.50 19.72 -0.83
CA ALA A 80 9.58 18.50 -1.62
C ALA A 80 8.49 18.43 -2.70
N LEU A 81 7.29 18.95 -2.43
CA LEU A 81 6.21 19.02 -3.43
C LEU A 81 6.61 19.88 -4.64
N ASP A 82 7.17 21.07 -4.41
CA ASP A 82 7.66 21.95 -5.48
C ASP A 82 8.83 21.35 -6.27
N VAL A 83 9.64 20.51 -5.63
CA VAL A 83 10.75 19.80 -6.28
C VAL A 83 10.23 18.59 -7.07
N ALA A 84 9.20 17.91 -6.58
CA ALA A 84 8.64 16.71 -7.20
C ALA A 84 7.97 16.99 -8.56
N ASP A 85 7.47 18.21 -8.77
CA ASP A 85 6.91 18.62 -10.07
C ASP A 85 7.97 18.92 -11.13
N ARG A 86 9.26 18.97 -10.76
CA ARG A 86 10.37 19.23 -11.69
C ARG A 86 10.84 17.94 -12.38
N PRO A 87 11.50 18.06 -13.56
CA PRO A 87 12.06 16.90 -14.23
C PRO A 87 13.01 16.09 -13.33
N TYR A 88 12.88 14.76 -13.40
CA TYR A 88 13.61 13.84 -12.54
C TYR A 88 13.98 12.58 -13.33
N GLU A 89 15.27 12.20 -13.35
CA GLU A 89 15.76 10.97 -13.99
C GLU A 89 15.29 10.79 -15.45
N GLY A 90 15.19 11.88 -16.21
CA GLY A 90 14.72 11.87 -17.61
C GLY A 90 13.19 11.86 -17.79
N TYR A 91 12.42 11.93 -16.70
CA TYR A 91 10.96 12.05 -16.71
C TYR A 91 10.52 13.50 -16.48
N PRO A 92 9.30 13.89 -16.92
CA PRO A 92 8.78 15.25 -16.75
C PRO A 92 8.56 15.64 -15.28
N SER A 93 8.36 14.67 -14.38
CA SER A 93 8.24 14.89 -12.94
C SER A 93 8.68 13.66 -12.14
N TYR A 94 8.98 13.83 -10.86
CA TYR A 94 9.23 12.72 -9.94
C TYR A 94 8.06 11.73 -9.91
N TYR A 95 6.82 12.21 -10.00
CA TYR A 95 5.62 11.36 -10.02
C TYR A 95 5.53 10.50 -11.28
N ALA A 96 5.95 11.02 -12.44
CA ALA A 96 5.99 10.26 -13.68
C ALA A 96 7.05 9.16 -13.62
N TRP A 97 8.26 9.48 -13.13
CA TRP A 97 9.30 8.49 -12.87
C TRP A 97 8.83 7.41 -11.89
N LEU A 98 8.21 7.81 -10.76
CA LEU A 98 7.74 6.90 -9.73
C LEU A 98 6.69 5.93 -10.29
N ARG A 99 5.76 6.42 -11.13
CA ARG A 99 4.77 5.58 -11.80
C ARG A 99 5.43 4.56 -12.70
N ALA A 100 6.39 4.97 -13.53
CA ALA A 100 7.10 4.07 -14.45
C ALA A 100 7.85 2.98 -13.67
N GLU A 101 8.56 3.39 -12.62
CA GLU A 101 9.37 2.49 -11.80
C GLU A 101 8.51 1.46 -11.06
N TYR A 102 7.41 1.89 -10.44
CA TYR A 102 6.50 0.96 -9.76
C TYR A 102 5.69 0.08 -10.72
N THR A 103 5.42 0.56 -11.94
CA THR A 103 4.81 -0.27 -13.00
C THR A 103 5.73 -1.42 -13.39
N ARG A 104 7.02 -1.11 -13.64
CA ARG A 104 8.05 -2.11 -13.94
C ARG A 104 8.17 -3.15 -12.82
N LYS A 105 8.24 -2.72 -11.55
CA LYS A 105 8.30 -3.61 -10.39
C LYS A 105 7.07 -4.49 -10.22
N ARG A 106 5.88 -3.93 -10.43
CA ARG A 106 4.62 -4.68 -10.45
C ARG A 106 4.67 -5.79 -11.51
N ASP A 107 5.15 -5.46 -12.70
CA ASP A 107 5.18 -6.40 -13.83
C ASP A 107 6.19 -7.54 -13.63
N ILE A 108 7.35 -7.25 -13.02
CA ILE A 108 8.35 -8.26 -12.61
C ILE A 108 7.70 -9.27 -11.65
N LEU A 109 7.08 -8.78 -10.56
CA LEU A 109 6.47 -9.66 -9.58
C LEU A 109 5.27 -10.42 -10.17
N ALA A 110 4.42 -9.76 -10.96
CA ALA A 110 3.29 -10.40 -11.62
C ALA A 110 3.73 -11.53 -12.56
N LYS A 111 4.82 -11.32 -13.32
CA LYS A 111 5.42 -12.36 -14.18
C LYS A 111 5.97 -13.51 -13.35
N GLY A 112 6.66 -13.22 -12.23
CA GLY A 112 7.18 -14.24 -11.32
C GLY A 112 6.08 -15.11 -10.71
N LEU A 113 5.01 -14.49 -10.20
CA LEU A 113 3.85 -15.17 -9.65
C LEU A 113 3.17 -16.09 -10.70
N ARG A 114 2.94 -15.58 -11.92
CA ARG A 114 2.42 -16.39 -13.04
C ARG A 114 3.33 -17.57 -13.37
N SER A 115 4.65 -17.33 -13.40
CA SER A 115 5.63 -18.37 -13.71
C SER A 115 5.63 -19.49 -12.67
N ALA A 116 5.35 -19.15 -11.41
CA ALA A 116 5.20 -20.08 -10.29
C ALA A 116 3.86 -20.83 -10.24
N GLY A 117 2.93 -20.57 -11.18
CA GLY A 117 1.61 -21.20 -11.21
C GLY A 117 0.52 -20.48 -10.43
N LEU A 118 0.82 -19.31 -9.84
CA LEU A 118 -0.18 -18.47 -9.18
C LEU A 118 -0.90 -17.57 -10.19
N LYS A 119 -2.11 -17.13 -9.85
CA LYS A 119 -2.91 -16.24 -10.70
C LYS A 119 -2.99 -14.84 -10.08
N PRO A 120 -2.05 -13.93 -10.36
CA PRO A 120 -2.06 -12.57 -9.81
C PRO A 120 -3.12 -11.69 -10.47
N VAL A 121 -3.87 -10.94 -9.66
CA VAL A 121 -4.69 -9.82 -10.10
C VAL A 121 -3.79 -8.61 -10.21
N VAL A 122 -3.55 -8.14 -11.44
CA VAL A 122 -2.65 -7.01 -11.70
C VAL A 122 -3.33 -5.71 -11.23
N PRO A 123 -2.77 -5.00 -10.24
CA PRO A 123 -3.38 -3.79 -9.72
C PRO A 123 -3.17 -2.59 -10.65
N GLU A 124 -4.16 -1.70 -10.67
CA GLU A 124 -4.07 -0.39 -11.34
C GLU A 124 -3.26 0.64 -10.54
N GLY A 125 -3.09 0.42 -9.22
CA GLY A 125 -2.33 1.29 -8.33
C GLY A 125 -2.00 0.67 -6.98
N GLY A 126 -1.26 1.40 -6.16
CA GLY A 126 -0.78 0.95 -4.85
C GLY A 126 0.53 0.17 -4.93
N PHE A 127 0.81 -0.61 -3.88
CA PHE A 127 2.09 -1.31 -3.70
C PHE A 127 1.95 -2.83 -3.59
N PHE A 128 0.74 -3.35 -3.78
CA PHE A 128 0.39 -4.72 -3.47
C PHE A 128 -0.24 -5.43 -4.67
N ILE A 129 0.13 -6.70 -4.86
CA ILE A 129 -0.51 -7.63 -5.79
C ILE A 129 -1.19 -8.72 -4.95
N ILE A 130 -2.44 -9.03 -5.26
CA ILE A 130 -3.12 -10.20 -4.70
C ILE A 130 -3.05 -11.31 -5.73
N ALA A 131 -2.68 -12.52 -5.30
CA ALA A 131 -2.69 -13.70 -6.14
C ALA A 131 -3.61 -14.78 -5.57
N ASP A 132 -4.27 -15.50 -6.48
CA ASP A 132 -5.04 -16.70 -6.16
C ASP A 132 -4.10 -17.86 -5.82
N THR A 133 -4.35 -18.54 -4.71
CA THR A 133 -3.57 -19.65 -4.18
C THR A 133 -4.35 -20.98 -4.13
N ARG A 134 -5.47 -21.10 -4.85
CA ARG A 134 -6.24 -22.38 -4.95
C ARG A 134 -5.35 -23.55 -5.38
N ASP A 135 -4.47 -23.30 -6.34
CA ASP A 135 -3.62 -24.32 -6.96
C ASP A 135 -2.34 -24.62 -6.15
N VAL A 136 -2.17 -23.97 -4.98
CA VAL A 136 -1.05 -24.26 -4.07
C VAL A 136 -1.44 -25.42 -3.17
N ASP A 137 -0.66 -26.50 -3.23
CA ASP A 137 -0.76 -27.58 -2.25
C ASP A 137 -0.12 -27.14 -0.93
N VAL A 138 -0.95 -27.00 0.10
CA VAL A 138 -0.52 -26.50 1.42
C VAL A 138 -0.37 -27.72 2.32
N PRO A 139 0.84 -28.01 2.85
CA PRO A 139 1.03 -29.17 3.68
C PRO A 139 0.10 -29.15 4.89
N ARG A 140 -0.47 -30.31 5.22
CA ARG A 140 -1.48 -30.46 6.26
C ARG A 140 -0.98 -30.02 7.64
N THR A 141 0.31 -30.14 7.90
CA THR A 141 0.98 -29.60 9.10
C THR A 141 0.71 -28.10 9.31
N PHE A 142 0.66 -27.30 8.24
CA PHE A 142 0.35 -25.87 8.33
C PHE A 142 -1.14 -25.59 8.53
N LEU A 143 -2.03 -26.48 8.09
CA LEU A 143 -3.48 -26.35 8.28
C LEU A 143 -3.92 -26.78 9.68
N ASP A 144 -3.30 -27.81 10.24
CA ASP A 144 -3.71 -28.39 11.53
C ASP A 144 -3.02 -27.73 12.73
N THR A 145 -2.05 -26.83 12.50
CA THR A 145 -1.29 -26.14 13.56
C THR A 145 -1.73 -24.68 13.71
N PRO A 146 -2.73 -24.36 14.56
CA PRO A 146 -3.10 -22.97 14.85
C PRO A 146 -1.97 -22.21 15.54
N THR A 147 -1.97 -20.89 15.38
CA THR A 147 -1.03 -19.96 16.00
C THR A 147 -1.78 -18.91 16.82
N PRO A 148 -1.12 -18.24 17.79
CA PRO A 148 -1.76 -17.15 18.53
C PRO A 148 -2.33 -16.05 17.62
N ALA A 149 -1.69 -15.81 16.46
CA ALA A 149 -2.11 -14.79 15.50
C ALA A 149 -3.29 -15.23 14.60
N SER A 150 -3.45 -16.53 14.32
CA SER A 150 -4.56 -17.05 13.52
C SER A 150 -5.85 -17.21 14.32
N GLY A 151 -5.76 -17.19 15.65
CA GLY A 151 -6.86 -17.55 16.53
C GLY A 151 -7.05 -19.07 16.65
N PRO A 152 -8.20 -19.53 17.19
CA PRO A 152 -8.42 -20.94 17.54
C PRO A 152 -8.48 -21.87 16.32
N ILE A 153 -8.83 -21.35 15.15
CA ILE A 153 -8.95 -22.11 13.91
C ILE A 153 -7.97 -21.53 12.89
N MET A 154 -7.13 -22.38 12.32
CA MET A 154 -6.21 -21.99 11.26
C MET A 154 -6.97 -21.85 9.94
N ARG A 155 -7.03 -20.63 9.41
CA ARG A 155 -7.60 -20.36 8.08
C ARG A 155 -6.61 -20.74 6.99
N ARG A 156 -7.13 -21.15 5.83
CA ARG A 156 -6.31 -21.60 4.70
C ARG A 156 -5.34 -20.54 4.18
N ASP A 157 -5.76 -19.27 4.08
CA ASP A 157 -4.91 -18.19 3.61
C ASP A 157 -3.75 -17.91 4.57
N TRP A 158 -4.00 -17.98 5.88
CA TRP A 158 -2.96 -17.92 6.92
C TRP A 158 -1.97 -19.08 6.83
N ALA A 159 -2.47 -20.32 6.71
CA ALA A 159 -1.63 -21.50 6.53
C ALA A 159 -0.78 -21.40 5.26
N THR A 160 -1.38 -20.95 4.15
CA THR A 160 -0.69 -20.73 2.88
C THR A 160 0.42 -19.70 3.03
N CYS A 161 0.13 -18.54 3.64
CA CYS A 161 1.13 -17.50 3.83
C CYS A 161 2.28 -17.95 4.73
N ARG A 162 1.97 -18.75 5.77
CA ARG A 162 2.98 -19.33 6.66
C ARG A 162 3.86 -20.35 5.94
N TYR A 163 3.26 -21.23 5.15
CA TYR A 163 3.97 -22.19 4.29
C TYR A 163 4.90 -21.47 3.30
N LEU A 164 4.39 -20.48 2.57
CA LEU A 164 5.19 -19.67 1.63
C LEU A 164 6.34 -18.97 2.33
N THR A 165 6.14 -18.49 3.56
CA THR A 165 7.18 -17.80 4.32
C THR A 165 8.26 -18.76 4.80
N MET A 166 7.88 -19.89 5.40
CA MET A 166 8.82 -20.81 6.06
C MET A 166 9.55 -21.72 5.06
N ASP A 167 8.82 -22.32 4.12
CA ASP A 167 9.37 -23.38 3.27
C ASP A 167 9.82 -22.83 1.90
N VAL A 168 9.02 -21.93 1.32
CA VAL A 168 9.36 -21.30 0.03
C VAL A 168 10.35 -20.14 0.23
N GLY A 169 10.29 -19.46 1.38
CA GLY A 169 11.14 -18.32 1.71
C GLY A 169 10.65 -16.99 1.14
N VAL A 170 9.35 -16.85 0.92
CA VAL A 170 8.69 -15.64 0.39
C VAL A 170 7.54 -15.23 1.29
N ALA A 171 7.73 -14.12 1.99
CA ALA A 171 6.72 -13.58 2.89
C ALA A 171 5.55 -12.95 2.12
N CYS A 172 4.34 -13.28 2.52
CA CYS A 172 3.10 -12.69 2.02
C CYS A 172 2.09 -12.52 3.15
N ILE A 173 1.06 -11.71 2.91
CA ILE A 173 0.07 -11.34 3.92
C ILE A 173 -1.28 -12.00 3.60
N PRO A 174 -1.92 -12.67 4.59
CA PRO A 174 -3.24 -13.25 4.44
C PRO A 174 -4.29 -12.13 4.34
N PRO A 175 -5.06 -12.04 3.24
CA PRO A 175 -6.02 -10.95 3.07
C PRO A 175 -7.22 -11.05 4.01
N SER A 176 -7.53 -12.22 4.59
CA SER A 176 -8.63 -12.35 5.57
C SER A 176 -8.52 -11.40 6.75
N ALA A 177 -7.31 -10.93 7.10
CA ALA A 177 -7.11 -9.90 8.12
C ALA A 177 -7.75 -8.55 7.78
N PHE A 178 -8.04 -8.29 6.49
CA PHE A 178 -8.70 -7.06 6.01
C PHE A 178 -10.21 -7.23 5.82
N PHE A 179 -10.78 -8.40 6.13
CA PHE A 179 -12.22 -8.68 6.01
C PHE A 179 -12.89 -8.74 7.38
N GLN A 180 -14.18 -8.39 7.41
CA GLN A 180 -15.04 -8.66 8.57
C GLN A 180 -15.21 -10.17 8.77
N GLU A 181 -15.42 -10.63 10.00
CA GLU A 181 -15.48 -12.06 10.34
C GLU A 181 -16.38 -12.89 9.41
N LYS A 182 -17.56 -12.37 9.09
CA LYS A 182 -18.56 -12.99 8.21
C LYS A 182 -18.07 -13.19 6.76
N ASP A 183 -17.16 -12.35 6.29
CA ASP A 183 -16.71 -12.29 4.88
C ASP A 183 -15.30 -12.88 4.70
N LYS A 184 -14.63 -13.31 5.78
CA LYS A 184 -13.25 -13.81 5.73
C LYS A 184 -13.10 -15.06 4.84
N GLU A 185 -14.17 -15.83 4.64
CA GLU A 185 -14.19 -16.97 3.72
C GLU A 185 -13.96 -16.58 2.26
N LEU A 186 -14.27 -15.34 1.86
CA LEU A 186 -14.00 -14.85 0.51
C LEU A 186 -12.50 -14.73 0.21
N ALA A 187 -11.68 -14.53 1.24
CA ALA A 187 -10.24 -14.33 1.14
C ALA A 187 -9.43 -15.63 1.27
N LYS A 188 -10.07 -16.79 1.49
CA LYS A 188 -9.41 -18.05 1.86
C LYS A 188 -8.37 -18.57 0.85
N TYR A 189 -8.46 -18.14 -0.40
CA TYR A 189 -7.55 -18.52 -1.48
C TYR A 189 -6.76 -17.32 -2.02
N MET A 190 -6.55 -16.29 -1.21
CA MET A 190 -5.82 -15.11 -1.63
C MET A 190 -4.56 -14.95 -0.80
N ALA A 191 -3.48 -14.47 -1.44
CA ALA A 191 -2.27 -14.03 -0.76
C ALA A 191 -1.84 -12.67 -1.31
N ARG A 192 -1.48 -11.74 -0.43
CA ARG A 192 -1.06 -10.38 -0.81
C ARG A 192 0.46 -10.25 -0.73
N PHE A 193 1.07 -9.85 -1.84
CA PHE A 193 2.50 -9.61 -2.00
C PHE A 193 2.77 -8.12 -2.20
N ALA A 194 3.92 -7.63 -1.73
CA ALA A 194 4.32 -6.24 -1.90
C ALA A 194 5.46 -6.14 -2.93
N PHE A 195 5.32 -5.26 -3.92
CA PHE A 195 6.36 -5.01 -4.93
C PHE A 195 7.16 -3.72 -4.67
N CYS A 196 6.86 -2.99 -3.60
CA CYS A 196 7.60 -1.81 -3.14
C CYS A 196 8.96 -2.16 -2.51
N LYS A 197 9.76 -2.99 -3.20
CA LYS A 197 11.06 -3.50 -2.76
C LYS A 197 12.14 -3.16 -3.78
N GLU A 198 13.38 -3.47 -3.43
CA GLU A 198 14.51 -3.41 -4.35
C GLU A 198 14.38 -4.50 -5.42
N ASP A 199 14.92 -4.24 -6.61
CA ASP A 199 14.86 -5.16 -7.74
C ASP A 199 15.47 -6.53 -7.41
N ALA A 200 16.63 -6.53 -6.74
CA ALA A 200 17.29 -7.75 -6.29
C ALA A 200 16.36 -8.61 -5.42
N SER A 201 15.61 -7.98 -4.50
CA SER A 201 14.62 -8.68 -3.66
C SER A 201 13.46 -9.24 -4.47
N LEU A 202 12.99 -8.53 -5.50
CA LEU A 202 11.89 -9.00 -6.36
C LEU A 202 12.34 -10.19 -7.21
N HIS A 203 13.54 -10.14 -7.79
CA HIS A 203 14.09 -11.23 -8.58
C HIS A 203 14.38 -12.47 -7.72
N GLU A 204 14.90 -12.29 -6.51
CA GLU A 204 15.10 -13.38 -5.56
C GLU A 204 13.77 -14.01 -5.15
N ALA A 205 12.73 -13.20 -4.88
CA ALA A 205 11.40 -13.70 -4.60
C ALA A 205 10.84 -14.52 -5.78
N CYS A 206 11.02 -14.07 -7.02
CA CYS A 206 10.61 -14.83 -8.21
C CYS A 206 11.33 -16.17 -8.32
N THR A 207 12.64 -16.20 -8.03
CA THR A 207 13.46 -17.42 -8.05
C THR A 207 12.98 -18.43 -7.01
N ARG A 208 12.68 -17.96 -5.79
CA ARG A 208 12.14 -18.82 -4.72
C ARG A 208 10.74 -19.34 -5.03
N LEU A 209 9.86 -18.50 -5.58
CA LEU A 209 8.51 -18.89 -5.98
C LEU A 209 8.51 -20.02 -7.01
N ALA A 210 9.56 -20.14 -7.84
CA ALA A 210 9.67 -21.24 -8.81
C ALA A 210 9.66 -22.64 -8.15
N LYS A 211 10.01 -22.74 -6.85
CA LYS A 211 9.92 -24.00 -6.08
C LYS A 211 8.50 -24.56 -6.01
N LEU A 212 7.46 -23.72 -6.10
CA LEU A 212 6.06 -24.14 -6.06
C LEU A 212 5.69 -25.09 -7.20
N LYS A 213 6.22 -24.85 -8.40
CA LYS A 213 6.03 -25.76 -9.54
C LYS A 213 6.71 -27.10 -9.36
N GLY A 214 7.85 -27.14 -8.67
CA GLY A 214 8.56 -28.37 -8.37
C GLY A 214 7.82 -29.25 -7.35
N ALA A 215 7.08 -28.64 -6.42
CA ALA A 215 6.27 -29.36 -5.43
C ALA A 215 5.02 -30.02 -6.05
N ALA A 216 4.36 -29.33 -6.99
CA ALA A 216 3.17 -29.86 -7.68
C ALA A 216 3.46 -31.10 -8.56
N ASN A 217 4.73 -31.37 -8.88
CA ASN A 217 5.15 -32.47 -9.75
C ASN A 217 5.74 -33.67 -8.98
N LYS A 218 5.73 -33.67 -7.64
CA LYS A 218 6.08 -34.86 -6.86
C LYS A 218 4.84 -35.74 -6.73
N PRO A 219 4.84 -36.99 -7.23
CA PRO A 219 3.77 -37.93 -6.94
C PRO A 219 3.73 -38.15 -5.43
N SER A 220 2.54 -38.00 -4.83
CA SER A 220 2.28 -38.39 -3.46
C SER A 220 2.64 -39.86 -3.29
N ALA A 221 3.69 -40.15 -2.52
CA ALA A 221 4.03 -41.48 -2.07
C ALA A 221 3.03 -41.97 -1.01
#